data_AF-A0A819TZU2-F1
#
_entry.id   AF-A0A819TZU2-F1
#
_cell.length_a   1.000
_cell.length_b   1.000
_cell.length_c   1.000
_cell.angle_alpha   90.00
_cell.angle_beta   90.00
_cell.angle_gamma   90.00
#
_symmetry.space_group_name_H-M   'P 1'
#
loop_
_entity.id
_entity.type
_entity.pdbx_description
1 polymer ?
#
loop_
_entity_poly.entity_id
_entity_poly.type
_entity_poly.pdbx_seq_one_letter_code
_entity_poly.pdbx_strand_id
1 'polypeptide(L)'
;NEFLWYQLFNYVIKQLPKNQQPKEQMIKICKQYYQGNLKQLQLIDQFQDEYQSEDAIQCYLRRSFIYQFINKALITKDIDQLHIFQFFINDLSQNLEHEHEKLLSSEEKILIVYRGTKMNKEDFDKLKENQGQLMSTNWKKSIFCSD
;
A
#
# COMPACT_ATOMS: atom_id res chain seq x y z
N ASN A 1 -5.31 -16.88 -8.63
CA ASN A 1 -6.28 -15.79 -8.93
C ASN A 1 -5.92 -14.42 -8.30
N GLU A 2 -4.65 -14.16 -7.94
CA GLU A 2 -4.24 -12.92 -7.27
C GLU A 2 -3.93 -11.78 -8.25
N PHE A 3 -3.41 -12.11 -9.44
CA PHE A 3 -3.15 -11.15 -10.50
C PHE A 3 -4.41 -10.43 -10.99
N LEU A 4 -5.49 -11.17 -11.27
CA LEU A 4 -6.76 -10.58 -11.72
C LEU A 4 -7.38 -9.65 -10.67
N TRP A 5 -7.27 -10.00 -9.38
CA TRP A 5 -7.72 -9.11 -8.32
C TRP A 5 -6.94 -7.80 -8.29
N TYR A 6 -5.61 -7.85 -8.45
CA TYR A 6 -4.76 -6.65 -8.50
C TYR A 6 -5.10 -5.76 -9.71
N GLN A 7 -5.32 -6.37 -10.88
CA GLN A 7 -5.74 -5.65 -12.08
C GLN A 7 -7.09 -4.95 -11.87
N LEU A 8 -8.08 -5.66 -11.30
CA LEU A 8 -9.39 -5.10 -10.99
C LEU A 8 -9.29 -3.98 -9.94
N PHE A 9 -8.50 -4.18 -8.90
CA PHE A 9 -8.25 -3.19 -7.86
C PHE A 9 -7.67 -1.89 -8.42
N ASN A 10 -6.62 -1.98 -9.25
CA ASN A 10 -6.01 -0.82 -9.91
C ASN A 10 -7.01 -0.11 -10.83
N TYR A 11 -7.82 -0.87 -11.57
CA TYR A 11 -8.86 -0.32 -12.43
C TYR A 11 -9.90 0.46 -11.61
N VAL A 12 -10.41 -0.13 -10.52
CA VAL A 12 -11.42 0.48 -9.67
C VAL A 12 -10.89 1.77 -9.04
N ILE A 13 -9.70 1.75 -8.42
CA ILE A 13 -9.11 2.95 -7.80
C ILE A 13 -9.00 4.10 -8.78
N LYS A 14 -8.51 3.83 -9.99
CA LYS A 14 -8.32 4.87 -11.02
C LYS A 14 -9.63 5.49 -11.50
N GLN A 15 -10.77 4.85 -11.25
CA GLN A 15 -12.09 5.32 -11.63
C GLN A 15 -12.89 5.93 -10.49
N LEU A 16 -12.37 5.93 -9.25
CA LEU A 16 -13.09 6.48 -8.11
C LEU A 16 -13.20 8.02 -8.24
N PRO A 17 -14.41 8.58 -8.05
CA PRO A 17 -14.63 10.01 -8.22
C PRO A 17 -13.82 10.84 -7.21
N LYS A 18 -13.17 11.90 -7.70
CA LYS A 18 -12.30 12.81 -6.93
C LYS A 18 -13.07 13.89 -6.15
N ASN A 19 -14.29 13.61 -5.68
CA ASN A 19 -15.05 14.60 -4.90
C ASN A 19 -14.47 14.73 -3.47
N GLN A 20 -14.81 15.81 -2.75
CA GLN A 20 -14.28 16.10 -1.39
C GLN A 20 -15.03 15.41 -0.25
N GLN A 21 -16.28 14.98 -0.46
CA GLN A 21 -17.05 14.20 0.52
C GLN A 21 -16.38 12.92 1.07
N PRO A 22 -15.53 12.21 0.31
CA PRO A 22 -14.82 11.02 0.79
C PRO A 22 -13.83 11.31 1.93
N LYS A 23 -13.20 12.50 2.01
CA LYS A 23 -12.28 12.83 3.14
C LYS A 23 -13.06 12.88 4.45
N GLU A 24 -14.17 13.62 4.51
CA GLU A 24 -14.98 13.75 5.72
C GLU A 24 -15.54 12.40 6.18
N GLN A 25 -16.04 11.59 5.23
CA GLN A 25 -16.54 10.24 5.52
C GLN A 25 -15.43 9.33 6.06
N MET A 26 -14.25 9.35 5.44
CA MET A 26 -13.08 8.60 5.91
C MET A 26 -12.71 8.97 7.35
N ILE A 27 -12.63 10.27 7.65
CA ILE A 27 -12.31 10.77 8.99
C ILE A 27 -13.36 10.35 10.01
N LYS A 28 -14.65 10.48 9.68
CA LYS A 28 -15.74 10.06 10.55
C LYS A 28 -15.63 8.58 10.91
N ILE A 29 -15.41 7.71 9.92
CA ILE A 29 -15.25 6.26 10.13
C ILE A 29 -14.02 5.96 11.00
N CYS A 30 -12.90 6.65 10.75
CA CYS A 30 -11.69 6.49 11.57
C CYS A 30 -11.93 6.88 13.04
N LYS A 31 -12.59 8.02 13.29
CA LYS A 31 -12.92 8.48 14.65
C LYS A 31 -13.85 7.50 15.37
N GLN A 32 -14.82 6.92 14.68
CA GLN A 32 -15.70 5.89 15.22
C GLN A 32 -14.94 4.62 15.58
N TYR A 33 -14.05 4.13 14.70
CA TYR A 33 -13.26 2.93 14.95
C TYR A 33 -12.31 3.08 16.16
N TYR A 34 -11.72 4.26 16.33
CA TYR A 34 -10.79 4.57 17.42
C TYR A 34 -11.47 5.26 18.62
N GLN A 35 -12.79 5.11 18.78
CA GLN A 35 -13.50 5.66 19.93
C GLN A 35 -12.86 5.19 21.25
N GLY A 36 -12.56 6.13 22.14
CA GLY A 36 -11.87 5.85 23.41
C GLY A 36 -10.34 5.75 23.32
N ASN A 37 -9.75 5.76 22.13
CA ASN A 37 -8.29 5.83 21.94
C ASN A 37 -7.84 7.26 21.66
N LEU A 38 -7.61 8.03 22.72
CA LEU A 38 -7.24 9.46 22.64
C LEU A 38 -6.02 9.72 21.75
N LYS A 39 -5.01 8.84 21.79
CA LYS A 39 -3.80 8.98 20.97
C LYS A 39 -4.09 8.87 19.47
N GLN A 40 -4.94 7.91 19.08
CA GLN A 40 -5.32 7.77 17.67
C GLN A 40 -6.26 8.88 17.22
N LEU A 41 -7.18 9.32 18.09
CA LEU A 41 -8.07 10.44 17.80
C LEU A 41 -7.27 11.73 17.52
N GLN A 42 -6.26 12.04 18.33
CA GLN A 42 -5.37 13.19 18.09
C GLN A 42 -4.64 13.10 16.74
N LEU A 43 -4.17 11.91 16.35
CA LEU A 43 -3.53 11.72 15.04
C LEU A 43 -4.52 11.90 13.89
N ILE A 44 -5.79 11.51 14.09
CA ILE A 44 -6.85 11.70 13.09
C ILE A 44 -7.22 13.17 12.97
N ASP A 45 -7.32 13.89 14.09
CA ASP A 45 -7.59 15.33 14.12
C ASP A 45 -6.46 16.09 13.42
N GLN A 46 -5.20 15.80 13.78
CA GLN A 46 -4.04 16.40 13.12
C GLN A 46 -4.04 16.13 11.61
N PHE A 47 -4.33 14.89 11.19
CA PHE A 47 -4.44 14.59 9.77
C PHE A 47 -5.60 15.33 9.10
N GLN A 48 -6.76 15.46 9.78
CA GLN A 48 -7.90 16.18 9.23
C GLN A 48 -7.53 17.64 8.90
N ASP A 49 -6.81 18.30 9.80
CA ASP A 49 -6.52 19.73 9.76
C ASP A 49 -5.28 20.08 8.92
N GLU A 50 -4.22 19.26 8.99
CA GLU A 50 -2.91 19.58 8.41
C GLU A 50 -2.64 18.90 7.06
N TYR A 51 -3.36 17.82 6.72
CA TYR A 51 -3.03 16.99 5.55
C TYR A 51 -3.12 17.74 4.22
N GLN A 52 -2.04 17.65 3.45
CA GLN A 52 -1.93 18.05 2.05
C GLN A 52 -1.66 16.84 1.15
N SER A 53 -2.13 16.89 -0.10
CA SER A 53 -1.98 15.80 -1.08
C SER A 53 -0.52 15.42 -1.33
N GLU A 54 0.40 16.40 -1.30
CA GLU A 54 1.82 16.20 -1.57
C GLU A 54 2.52 15.40 -0.46
N ASP A 55 1.93 15.37 0.75
CA ASP A 55 2.47 14.66 1.91
C ASP A 55 2.00 13.21 2.00
N ALA A 56 1.23 12.71 1.03
CA ALA A 56 0.61 11.38 1.09
C ALA A 56 1.60 10.25 1.40
N ILE A 57 2.79 10.25 0.77
CA ILE A 57 3.82 9.24 1.04
C ILE A 57 4.28 9.32 2.50
N GLN A 58 4.58 10.52 3.00
CA GLN A 58 5.07 10.70 4.37
C GLN A 58 4.00 10.31 5.40
N CYS A 59 2.74 10.69 5.16
CA CYS A 59 1.61 10.29 5.98
C CYS A 59 1.44 8.77 6.04
N TYR A 60 1.63 8.07 4.92
CA TYR A 60 1.59 6.61 4.87
C TYR A 60 2.76 5.97 5.64
N LEU A 61 3.97 6.55 5.54
CA LEU A 61 5.16 6.02 6.20
C LEU A 61 5.19 6.22 7.73
N ARG A 62 4.47 7.22 8.26
CA ARG A 62 4.39 7.52 9.71
C ARG A 62 3.77 6.41 10.59
N ARG A 63 3.37 5.26 10.01
CA ARG A 63 2.76 4.11 10.71
C ARG A 63 1.55 4.49 11.59
N SER A 64 0.77 5.47 11.13
CA SER A 64 -0.45 5.96 11.78
C SER A 64 -1.66 5.07 11.46
N PHE A 65 -2.87 5.52 11.83
CA PHE A 65 -4.13 4.86 11.46
C PHE A 65 -4.25 4.57 9.97
N ILE A 66 -3.74 5.47 9.11
CA ILE A 66 -3.77 5.32 7.65
C ILE A 66 -3.02 4.08 7.19
N TYR A 67 -1.78 3.93 7.65
CA TYR A 67 -0.96 2.77 7.35
C TYR A 67 -1.68 1.48 7.75
N GLN A 68 -2.28 1.46 8.93
CA GLN A 68 -2.94 0.26 9.46
C GLN A 68 -4.18 -0.13 8.65
N PHE A 69 -5.07 0.83 8.35
CA PHE A 69 -6.29 0.55 7.59
C PHE A 69 -5.98 0.13 6.16
N ILE A 70 -5.13 0.88 5.46
CA ILE A 70 -4.82 0.60 4.06
C ILE A 70 -4.11 -0.74 3.94
N ASN A 71 -3.08 -1.03 4.75
CA ASN A 71 -2.41 -2.32 4.67
C ASN A 71 -3.33 -3.48 5.02
N LYS A 72 -4.18 -3.33 6.05
CA LYS A 72 -5.16 -4.35 6.39
C LYS A 72 -6.08 -4.62 5.20
N ALA A 73 -6.67 -3.56 4.62
CA ALA A 73 -7.58 -3.68 3.50
C ALA A 73 -6.93 -4.29 2.24
N LEU A 74 -5.67 -3.93 1.95
CA LEU A 74 -4.88 -4.54 0.87
C LEU A 74 -4.60 -6.03 1.12
N ILE A 75 -4.22 -6.40 2.35
CA ILE A 75 -3.94 -7.80 2.73
C ILE A 75 -5.21 -8.65 2.62
N THR A 76 -6.34 -8.13 3.13
CA THR A 76 -7.62 -8.84 3.19
C THR A 76 -8.45 -8.68 1.91
N LYS A 77 -8.00 -7.87 0.96
CA LYS A 77 -8.71 -7.56 -0.28
C LYS A 77 -10.09 -6.93 -0.05
N ASP A 78 -10.20 -6.12 1.00
CA ASP A 78 -11.44 -5.49 1.44
C ASP A 78 -11.71 -4.23 0.60
N ILE A 79 -12.51 -4.40 -0.46
CA ILE A 79 -12.82 -3.33 -1.43
C ILE A 79 -13.61 -2.20 -0.77
N ASP A 80 -14.49 -2.50 0.19
CA ASP A 80 -15.31 -1.49 0.88
C ASP A 80 -14.42 -0.58 1.74
N GLN A 81 -13.47 -1.15 2.47
CA GLN A 81 -12.46 -0.36 3.18
C GLN A 81 -11.60 0.45 2.22
N LEU A 82 -11.15 -0.12 1.10
CA LEU A 82 -10.36 0.62 0.12
C LEU A 82 -11.16 1.79 -0.47
N HIS A 83 -12.45 1.62 -0.71
CA HIS A 83 -13.34 2.71 -1.16
C HIS A 83 -13.49 3.81 -0.09
N ILE A 84 -13.58 3.46 1.20
CA ILE A 84 -13.58 4.47 2.29
C ILE A 84 -12.30 5.32 2.24
N PHE A 85 -11.15 4.70 1.97
CA PHE A 85 -9.85 5.37 1.90
C PHE A 85 -9.51 5.90 0.50
N GLN A 86 -10.46 5.93 -0.45
CA GLN A 86 -10.21 6.31 -1.84
C GLN A 86 -9.58 7.69 -2.00
N PHE A 87 -9.97 8.64 -1.13
CA PHE A 87 -9.39 9.99 -1.09
C PHE A 87 -7.87 9.92 -0.94
N PHE A 88 -7.42 9.27 0.13
CA PHE A 88 -5.99 9.17 0.42
C PHE A 88 -5.25 8.24 -0.55
N ILE A 89 -5.89 7.14 -0.98
CA ILE A 89 -5.29 6.19 -1.93
C ILE A 89 -5.02 6.87 -3.28
N ASN A 90 -5.91 7.76 -3.72
CA ASN A 90 -5.71 8.52 -4.95
C ASN A 90 -4.48 9.43 -4.84
N ASP A 91 -4.37 10.20 -3.76
CA ASP A 91 -3.22 11.07 -3.52
C ASP A 91 -1.94 10.25 -3.40
N LEU A 92 -1.96 9.15 -2.64
CA LEU A 92 -0.82 8.25 -2.50
C LEU A 92 -0.39 7.67 -3.86
N SER A 93 -1.34 7.23 -4.68
CA SER A 93 -1.06 6.66 -6.00
C SER A 93 -0.44 7.68 -6.94
N GLN A 94 -0.95 8.91 -6.96
CA GLN A 94 -0.39 10.00 -7.78
C GLN A 94 1.04 10.36 -7.36
N ASN A 95 1.30 10.45 -6.05
CA ASN A 95 2.64 10.70 -5.54
C ASN A 95 3.61 9.56 -5.90
N LEU A 96 3.17 8.30 -5.78
CA LEU A 96 3.98 7.14 -6.15
C LEU A 96 4.26 7.08 -7.66
N GLU A 97 3.27 7.40 -8.51
CA GLU A 97 3.47 7.51 -9.96
C GLU A 97 4.50 8.60 -10.28
N HIS A 98 4.42 9.76 -9.64
CA HIS A 98 5.39 10.85 -9.82
C HIS A 98 6.82 10.46 -9.39
N GLU A 99 6.99 9.81 -8.23
CA GLU A 99 8.30 9.31 -7.80
C GLU A 99 8.83 8.21 -8.72
N HIS A 100 7.95 7.38 -9.26
CA HIS A 100 8.31 6.36 -10.24
C HIS A 100 8.78 6.98 -11.57
N GLU A 101 8.11 8.02 -12.07
CA GLU A 101 8.53 8.75 -13.26
C GLU A 101 9.93 9.38 -13.09
N LYS A 102 10.22 9.96 -11.91
CA LYS A 102 11.57 10.45 -11.60
C LYS A 102 12.61 9.35 -11.70
N LEU A 103 12.31 8.17 -11.15
CA LEU A 103 13.20 7.03 -11.21
C LEU A 103 13.41 6.53 -12.64
N LEU A 104 12.35 6.48 -13.46
CA LEU A 104 12.44 6.13 -14.88
C LEU A 104 13.22 7.14 -15.72
N SER A 105 13.18 8.41 -15.34
CA SER A 105 13.95 9.48 -16.00
C SER A 105 15.44 9.45 -15.64
N SER A 106 15.83 8.67 -14.63
CA SER A 106 17.24 8.50 -14.26
C SER A 106 17.96 7.56 -15.23
N GLU A 107 19.27 7.73 -15.39
CA GLU A 107 20.10 6.88 -16.25
C GLU A 107 20.22 5.43 -15.73
N GLU A 108 19.88 5.20 -14.45
CA GLU A 108 19.93 3.90 -13.81
C GLU A 108 18.67 3.07 -14.12
N LYS A 109 18.83 2.11 -15.04
CA LYS A 109 17.75 1.19 -15.45
C LYS A 109 17.43 0.09 -14.42
N ILE A 110 18.27 -0.09 -13.41
CA ILE A 110 18.17 -1.20 -12.45
C ILE A 110 18.06 -0.62 -11.04
N LEU A 111 16.91 -0.85 -10.41
CA LEU A 111 16.68 -0.51 -9.00
C LEU A 111 16.94 -1.75 -8.13
N ILE A 112 17.98 -1.70 -7.29
CA ILE A 112 18.29 -2.73 -6.31
C ILE A 112 17.71 -2.33 -4.96
N VAL A 113 16.85 -3.17 -4.38
CA VAL A 113 16.24 -2.95 -3.06
C VAL A 113 16.36 -4.19 -2.18
N TYR A 114 16.31 -3.98 -0.86
CA TYR A 114 16.39 -5.05 0.13
C TYR A 114 15.13 -5.07 0.99
N ARG A 115 14.56 -6.26 1.19
CA ARG A 115 13.43 -6.47 2.10
C ARG A 115 13.64 -7.73 2.92
N GLY A 116 13.68 -7.58 4.24
CA GLY A 116 13.68 -8.72 5.15
C GLY A 116 12.34 -9.47 5.09
N THR A 117 12.38 -10.80 5.00
CA THR A 117 11.18 -11.65 5.02
C THR A 117 11.36 -12.82 5.97
N LYS A 118 10.26 -13.23 6.64
CA LYS A 118 10.23 -14.47 7.42
C LYS A 118 9.92 -15.64 6.50
N MET A 119 10.83 -16.59 6.41
CA MET A 119 10.75 -17.77 5.56
C MET A 119 10.83 -19.04 6.41
N ASN A 120 10.10 -20.09 6.02
CA ASN A 120 10.25 -21.40 6.64
C ASN A 120 11.53 -22.08 6.11
N LYS A 121 11.94 -23.19 6.72
CA LYS A 121 13.16 -23.88 6.31
C LYS A 121 13.06 -24.45 4.89
N GLU A 122 11.91 -25.00 4.52
CA GLU A 122 11.67 -25.64 3.22
C GLU A 122 11.83 -24.67 2.04
N ASP A 123 11.19 -23.50 2.12
CA ASP A 123 11.30 -22.46 1.08
C ASP A 123 12.73 -21.91 1.00
N PHE A 124 13.44 -21.83 2.13
CA PHE A 124 14.83 -21.40 2.17
C PHE A 124 15.77 -22.43 1.54
N ASP A 125 15.55 -23.72 1.79
CA ASP A 125 16.33 -24.80 1.20
C ASP A 125 16.09 -24.85 -0.32
N LYS A 126 14.85 -24.63 -0.79
CA LYS A 126 14.56 -24.44 -2.23
C LYS A 126 15.35 -23.27 -2.83
N LEU A 127 15.43 -22.11 -2.16
CA LEU A 127 16.24 -20.99 -2.66
C LEU A 127 17.73 -21.34 -2.78
N LYS A 128 18.26 -22.15 -1.86
CA LYS A 128 19.65 -22.61 -1.92
C LYS A 128 19.90 -23.55 -3.10
N GLU A 129 18.99 -24.50 -3.31
CA GLU A 129 19.08 -25.48 -4.40
C GLU A 129 19.00 -24.81 -5.77
N ASN A 130 18.33 -23.67 -5.88
CA ASN A 130 18.14 -22.92 -7.12
C ASN A 130 19.10 -21.71 -7.27
N GLN A 131 20.21 -21.68 -6.53
CA GLN A 131 21.22 -20.63 -6.70
C GLN A 131 21.79 -20.60 -8.12
N GLY A 132 21.83 -19.42 -8.72
CA GLY A 132 22.28 -19.22 -10.11
C GLY A 132 21.19 -19.43 -11.17
N GLN A 133 19.99 -19.86 -10.78
CA GLN A 133 18.84 -19.96 -11.68
C GLN A 133 17.95 -18.73 -11.62
N LEU A 134 17.04 -18.60 -12.59
CA LEU A 134 16.02 -17.55 -12.58
C LEU A 134 14.96 -17.86 -11.53
N MET A 135 14.89 -17.03 -10.50
CA MET A 135 13.90 -17.15 -9.44
C MET A 135 12.92 -15.99 -9.50
N SER A 136 11.62 -16.29 -9.42
CA SER A 136 10.58 -15.29 -9.22
C SER A 136 9.90 -15.51 -7.88
N THR A 137 9.86 -14.47 -7.04
CA THR A 137 9.18 -14.52 -5.74
C THR A 137 7.98 -13.60 -5.75
N ASN A 138 6.79 -14.09 -5.39
CA ASN A 138 5.65 -13.21 -5.17
C ASN A 138 5.71 -12.55 -3.76
N TRP A 139 4.91 -11.49 -3.56
CA TRP A 139 4.85 -10.79 -2.27
C TRP A 139 4.36 -11.65 -1.10
N LYS A 140 3.76 -12.81 -1.41
CA LYS A 140 3.19 -13.81 -0.49
C LYS A 140 4.04 -15.08 -0.33
N LYS A 141 5.33 -15.03 -0.68
CA LYS A 141 6.32 -16.09 -0.45
C LYS A 141 6.29 -17.31 -1.38
N SER A 142 5.48 -17.33 -2.44
CA SER A 142 5.59 -18.38 -3.46
C SER A 142 6.79 -18.08 -4.36
N ILE A 143 7.76 -18.99 -4.34
CA ILE A 143 8.89 -19.02 -5.27
C ILE A 143 8.46 -19.88 -6.46
N PHE A 144 8.52 -19.31 -7.65
CA PHE A 144 8.39 -20.04 -8.90
C PHE A 144 9.79 -20.16 -9.50
N CYS A 145 10.23 -21.40 -9.68
CA CYS A 145 11.39 -21.74 -10.48
C CYS A 145 10.89 -22.24 -11.84
N SER A 146 11.46 -21.73 -12.91
CA SER A 146 11.22 -22.24 -14.26
C SER A 146 12.38 -23.14 -14.64
N ASP A 147 12.10 -24.40 -15.00
CA ASP A 147 13.06 -25.33 -15.59
C ASP A 147 13.45 -24.91 -17.02
#